data_AF-A0A5R9LWX6-F1
#
_entry.id   AF-A0A5R9LWX6-F1
#
_cell.length_a   1.000
_cell.length_b   1.000
_cell.length_c   1.000
_cell.angle_alpha   90.00
_cell.angle_beta   90.00
_cell.angle_gamma   90.00
#
_symmetry.space_group_name_H-M   'P 1'
#
loop_
_entity.id
_entity.type
_entity.pdbx_description
1 polymer ?
#
loop_
_entity_poly.entity_id
_entity_poly.type
_entity_poly.pdbx_seq_one_letter_code
_entity_poly.pdbx_strand_id
1 'polypeptide(L)'
;MPSHHLPLLLAAYQHRFRRRLEAMSHHLIDTVAIGWDELGTDLLDGAPLSLIAALTGGAQWPSRALAHVITPDGSPPVRMTVTDDTADAQGMQWGYVLHEQGIEVISLHHQDLGPIVKWSTDPRTLFSDDRELWFCDEPAPVIRSVQNTPPLGSPAAAPAKTDIQRPATRR
;
A
#
# COMPACT_ATOMS: atom_id res chain seq x y z
N MET A 1 -3.39 -7.36 -2.36
CA MET A 1 -3.35 -6.18 -3.25
C MET A 1 -2.27 -5.24 -2.74
N PRO A 2 -1.26 -4.89 -3.58
CA PRO A 2 -0.14 -4.05 -3.20
C PRO A 2 -0.53 -2.68 -2.65
N SER A 3 -1.55 -2.03 -3.21
CA SER A 3 -2.02 -0.71 -2.75
C SER A 3 -2.44 -0.68 -1.28
N HIS A 4 -2.86 -1.83 -0.74
CA HIS A 4 -3.30 -1.96 0.65
C HIS A 4 -2.22 -2.58 1.55
N HIS A 5 -1.70 -3.74 1.17
CA HIS A 5 -0.82 -4.53 2.05
C HIS A 5 0.58 -3.93 2.15
N LEU A 6 1.13 -3.42 1.04
CA LEU A 6 2.50 -2.94 1.01
C LEU A 6 2.71 -1.70 1.90
N PRO A 7 1.83 -0.69 1.88
CA PRO A 7 1.85 0.39 2.87
C PRO A 7 1.80 -0.07 4.33
N LEU A 8 0.93 -1.03 4.65
CA LEU A 8 0.80 -1.56 6.00
C LEU A 8 2.10 -2.25 6.46
N LEU A 9 2.68 -3.10 5.60
CA LEU A 9 3.92 -3.82 5.90
C LEU A 9 5.11 -2.87 6.05
N LEU A 10 5.24 -1.87 5.18
CA LEU A 10 6.29 -0.84 5.29
C LEU A 10 6.16 -0.04 6.59
N ALA A 11 4.95 0.41 6.92
CA ALA A 11 4.70 1.16 8.15
C ALA A 11 4.94 0.29 9.41
N ALA A 12 4.54 -0.97 9.37
CA ALA A 12 4.76 -1.92 10.47
C ALA A 12 6.25 -2.12 10.74
N TYR A 13 7.03 -2.37 9.69
CA TYR A 13 8.50 -2.48 9.81
C TYR A 13 9.08 -1.20 10.42
N GLN A 14 8.74 -0.03 9.88
CA GLN A 14 9.32 1.24 10.29
C GLN A 14 8.95 1.66 11.72
N HIS A 15 7.73 1.35 12.18
CA HIS A 15 7.17 1.86 13.43
C HIS A 15 6.98 0.77 14.48
N ARG A 16 6.02 -0.15 14.28
CA ARG A 16 5.68 -1.21 15.25
C ARG A 16 6.88 -2.07 15.61
N PHE A 17 7.61 -2.53 14.60
CA PHE A 17 8.76 -3.42 14.76
C PHE A 17 10.09 -2.67 14.84
N ARG A 18 10.09 -1.33 14.78
CA ARG A 18 11.28 -0.48 14.93
C ARG A 18 12.46 -0.92 14.06
N ARG A 19 12.17 -1.28 12.81
CA ARG A 19 13.12 -1.74 11.78
C ARG A 19 13.81 -3.07 12.11
N ARG A 20 13.19 -3.91 12.93
CA ARG A 20 13.66 -5.26 13.24
C ARG A 20 12.90 -6.28 12.41
N LEU A 21 13.55 -6.77 11.36
CA LEU A 21 12.92 -7.72 10.43
C LEU A 21 12.55 -9.01 11.14
N GLU A 22 13.39 -9.49 12.05
CA GLU A 22 13.19 -10.73 12.81
C GLU A 22 11.93 -10.65 13.67
N ALA A 23 11.68 -9.49 14.30
CA ALA A 23 10.49 -9.28 15.11
C ALA A 23 9.21 -9.25 14.26
N MET A 24 9.29 -8.65 13.06
CA MET A 24 8.19 -8.61 12.12
C MET A 24 7.90 -9.98 11.53
N SER A 25 8.93 -10.72 11.10
CA SER A 25 8.84 -12.09 10.59
C SER A 25 8.27 -13.02 11.66
N HIS A 26 8.76 -12.93 12.89
CA HIS A 26 8.22 -13.73 13.99
C HIS A 26 6.72 -13.47 14.20
N HIS A 27 6.29 -12.21 14.15
CA HIS A 27 4.87 -11.88 14.27
C HIS A 27 4.03 -12.38 13.08
N LEU A 28 4.43 -12.04 11.85
CA LEU A 28 3.64 -12.34 10.65
C LEU A 28 3.66 -13.82 10.29
N ILE A 29 4.78 -14.50 10.53
CA ILE A 29 5.04 -15.86 10.10
C ILE A 29 4.95 -16.78 11.30
N ASP A 30 5.78 -16.64 12.31
CA ASP A 30 5.96 -17.70 13.32
C ASP A 30 4.84 -17.79 14.37
N THR A 31 4.22 -16.67 14.75
CA THR A 31 3.21 -16.68 15.82
C THR A 31 1.83 -17.16 15.40
N VAL A 32 1.54 -17.22 14.11
CA VAL A 32 0.23 -17.61 13.60
C VAL A 32 0.16 -19.11 13.33
N ALA A 33 -0.87 -19.77 13.87
CA ALA A 33 -0.98 -21.24 13.83
C ALA A 33 -1.18 -21.80 12.41
N ILE A 34 -2.00 -21.12 11.59
CA ILE A 34 -2.35 -21.54 10.22
C ILE A 34 -1.99 -20.44 9.24
N GLY A 35 -2.54 -19.25 9.44
CA GLY A 35 -2.29 -18.06 8.61
C GLY A 35 -3.19 -16.91 9.01
N TRP A 36 -3.04 -15.79 8.32
CA TRP A 36 -3.89 -14.62 8.49
C TRP A 36 -5.07 -14.68 7.53
N ASP A 37 -6.26 -14.42 8.04
CA ASP A 37 -7.44 -14.12 7.23
C ASP A 37 -7.39 -12.65 6.79
N GLU A 38 -6.95 -11.78 7.70
CA GLU A 38 -6.85 -10.35 7.45
C GLU A 38 -5.71 -9.75 8.28
N LEU A 39 -4.88 -8.90 7.67
CA LEU A 39 -3.93 -8.05 8.37
C LEU A 39 -4.58 -6.70 8.66
N GLY A 40 -4.48 -6.28 9.91
CA GLY A 40 -5.19 -5.12 10.43
C GLY A 40 -4.30 -3.94 10.79
N THR A 41 -4.97 -2.92 11.33
CA THR A 41 -4.34 -1.66 11.77
C THR A 41 -3.51 -1.79 13.03
N ASP A 42 -3.60 -2.91 13.74
CA ASP A 42 -2.66 -3.21 14.84
C ASP A 42 -1.21 -3.24 14.33
N LEU A 43 -0.99 -3.59 13.05
CA LEU A 43 0.33 -3.46 12.42
C LEU A 43 0.89 -2.03 12.44
N LEU A 44 0.06 -1.01 12.63
CA LEU A 44 0.44 0.40 12.70
C LEU A 44 0.71 0.89 14.14
N ASP A 45 0.74 0.00 15.13
CA ASP A 45 1.05 0.37 16.51
C ASP A 45 2.38 1.13 16.61
N GLY A 46 2.35 2.29 17.28
CA GLY A 46 3.52 3.17 17.39
C GLY A 46 3.80 4.06 16.17
N ALA A 47 2.97 3.99 15.12
CA ALA A 47 3.04 4.93 14.00
C ALA A 47 2.43 6.30 14.38
N PRO A 48 2.89 7.39 13.75
CA PRO A 48 2.25 8.71 13.91
C PRO A 48 0.78 8.68 13.48
N LEU A 49 -0.10 9.40 14.20
CA LEU A 49 -1.53 9.48 13.87
C LEU A 49 -1.78 9.97 12.43
N SER A 50 -0.95 10.87 11.92
CA SER A 50 -1.03 11.35 10.54
C SER A 50 -0.69 10.29 9.51
N LEU A 51 0.10 9.28 9.87
CA LEU A 51 0.36 8.13 9.00
C LEU A 51 -0.81 7.15 9.06
N ILE A 52 -1.30 6.84 10.26
CA ILE A 52 -2.47 5.96 10.44
C ILE A 52 -3.67 6.50 9.66
N ALA A 53 -3.98 7.79 9.81
CA ALA A 53 -5.07 8.42 9.08
C ALA A 53 -4.89 8.38 7.56
N ALA A 54 -3.65 8.54 7.07
CA ALA A 54 -3.36 8.49 5.63
C ALA A 54 -3.57 7.08 5.04
N LEU A 55 -3.26 6.03 5.81
CA LEU A 55 -3.36 4.63 5.33
C LEU A 55 -4.75 4.02 5.51
N THR A 56 -5.51 4.48 6.50
CA THR A 56 -6.75 3.80 6.94
C THR A 56 -7.98 4.69 6.89
N GLY A 57 -7.82 5.99 6.58
CA GLY A 57 -8.89 6.97 6.76
C GLY A 57 -9.28 7.17 8.23
N GLY A 58 -8.47 6.69 9.17
CA GLY A 58 -8.76 6.71 10.61
C GLY A 58 -9.55 5.51 11.11
N ALA A 59 -9.88 4.54 10.25
CA ALA A 59 -10.50 3.29 10.68
C ALA A 59 -9.51 2.44 11.47
N GLN A 60 -10.04 1.67 12.43
CA GLN A 60 -9.27 0.74 13.25
C GLN A 60 -9.94 -0.64 13.22
N TRP A 61 -9.14 -1.65 12.93
CA TRP A 61 -9.54 -3.06 12.99
C TRP A 61 -8.30 -3.91 13.30
N PRO A 62 -8.43 -4.99 14.09
CA PRO A 62 -7.32 -5.88 14.40
C PRO A 62 -7.06 -6.87 13.26
N SER A 63 -5.83 -7.36 13.18
CA SER A 63 -5.49 -8.53 12.38
C SER A 63 -6.31 -9.74 12.87
N ARG A 64 -6.80 -10.54 11.93
CA ARG A 64 -7.61 -11.74 12.19
C ARG A 64 -6.87 -12.96 11.65
N ALA A 65 -6.57 -13.90 12.54
CA ALA A 65 -6.06 -15.20 12.13
C ALA A 65 -7.17 -16.03 11.46
N LEU A 66 -6.79 -16.88 10.50
CA LEU A 66 -7.68 -17.90 9.95
C LEU A 66 -8.21 -18.77 11.09
N ALA A 67 -9.53 -18.81 11.22
CA ALA A 67 -10.24 -19.59 12.22
C ALA A 67 -11.35 -20.41 11.52
N HIS A 68 -11.74 -21.52 12.13
CA HIS A 68 -12.79 -22.41 11.60
C HIS A 68 -12.46 -23.04 10.23
N VAL A 69 -11.16 -23.30 9.97
CA VAL A 69 -10.72 -24.02 8.78
C VAL A 69 -11.15 -25.48 8.89
N ILE A 70 -11.92 -25.95 7.91
CA ILE A 70 -12.34 -27.35 7.78
C ILE A 70 -11.57 -27.95 6.62
N THR A 71 -10.73 -28.95 6.89
CA THR A 71 -10.08 -29.70 5.81
C THR A 71 -11.07 -30.72 5.23
N PRO A 72 -11.02 -31.00 3.91
CA PRO A 72 -11.93 -31.95 3.27
C PRO A 72 -11.87 -33.37 3.85
N ASP A 73 -10.73 -33.75 4.43
CA ASP A 73 -10.48 -35.06 5.04
C ASP A 73 -10.79 -35.12 6.54
N GLY A 74 -11.23 -34.00 7.15
CA GLY A 74 -11.55 -33.89 8.57
C GLY A 74 -10.33 -33.89 9.52
N SER A 75 -9.11 -33.85 8.98
CA SER A 75 -7.90 -33.69 9.78
C SER A 75 -7.79 -32.27 10.39
N PRO A 76 -7.02 -32.09 11.49
CA PRO A 76 -6.75 -30.76 12.01
C PRO A 76 -6.05 -29.90 10.95
N PRO A 77 -6.47 -28.64 10.74
CA PRO A 77 -5.80 -27.76 9.78
C PRO A 77 -4.36 -27.49 10.24
N VAL A 78 -3.42 -27.74 9.34
CA VAL A 78 -2.00 -27.46 9.54
C VAL A 78 -1.60 -26.23 8.73
N ARG A 79 -0.58 -25.53 9.21
CA ARG A 79 0.08 -24.49 8.42
C ARG A 79 0.55 -25.08 7.09
N MET A 80 0.14 -24.46 6.00
CA MET A 80 0.56 -24.87 4.67
C MET A 80 1.70 -23.97 4.18
N THR A 81 2.77 -24.58 3.69
CA THR A 81 3.78 -23.86 2.93
C THR A 81 3.23 -23.62 1.53
N VAL A 82 3.11 -22.35 1.15
CA VAL A 82 2.80 -21.97 -0.21
C VAL A 82 4.10 -21.99 -1.00
N THR A 83 4.14 -22.82 -2.03
CA THR A 83 5.15 -22.81 -3.09
C THR A 83 4.54 -22.28 -4.37
N ASP A 84 5.38 -21.94 -5.34
CA ASP A 84 4.97 -21.50 -6.69
C ASP A 84 3.95 -22.46 -7.30
N ASP A 85 4.18 -23.78 -7.20
CA ASP A 85 3.28 -24.82 -7.71
C ASP A 85 1.88 -24.84 -7.04
N THR A 86 1.76 -24.32 -5.82
CA THR A 86 0.52 -24.39 -5.02
C THR A 86 -0.23 -23.07 -4.96
N ALA A 87 0.41 -21.97 -5.36
CA ALA A 87 -0.12 -20.63 -5.20
C ALA A 87 -1.35 -20.37 -6.09
N ASP A 88 -1.27 -20.79 -7.36
CA ASP A 88 -2.37 -20.68 -8.33
C ASP A 88 -3.60 -21.49 -7.90
N ALA A 89 -3.39 -22.73 -7.44
CA ALA A 89 -4.47 -23.61 -6.98
C ALA A 89 -5.20 -23.05 -5.75
N GLN A 90 -4.53 -22.20 -4.98
CA GLN A 90 -5.08 -21.50 -3.82
C GLN A 90 -5.70 -20.14 -4.17
N GLY A 91 -5.74 -19.77 -5.45
CA GLY A 91 -6.27 -18.49 -5.93
C GLY A 91 -5.45 -17.30 -5.44
N MET A 92 -4.18 -17.51 -5.08
CA MET A 92 -3.31 -16.44 -4.62
C MET A 92 -2.88 -15.57 -5.80
N GLN A 93 -3.04 -14.27 -5.61
CA GLN A 93 -2.79 -13.29 -6.67
C GLN A 93 -1.47 -12.53 -6.46
N TRP A 94 -1.02 -12.47 -5.21
CA TRP A 94 0.15 -11.70 -4.78
C TRP A 94 0.94 -12.45 -3.73
N GLY A 95 2.26 -12.51 -3.91
CA GLY A 95 3.22 -12.95 -2.90
C GLY A 95 3.97 -11.76 -2.30
N TYR A 96 4.22 -11.80 -1.00
CA TYR A 96 5.07 -10.82 -0.31
C TYR A 96 6.18 -11.56 0.42
N VAL A 97 7.42 -11.45 -0.08
CA VAL A 97 8.58 -12.13 0.51
C VAL A 97 9.42 -11.11 1.25
N LEU A 98 9.72 -11.42 2.52
CA LEU A 98 10.47 -10.54 3.39
C LEU A 98 11.97 -10.78 3.21
N HIS A 99 12.68 -9.81 2.64
CA HIS A 99 14.13 -9.83 2.48
C HIS A 99 14.81 -8.83 3.42
N GLU A 100 16.12 -9.00 3.64
CA GLU A 100 16.90 -8.03 4.44
C GLU A 100 16.85 -6.62 3.83
N GLN A 101 16.84 -6.51 2.51
CA GLN A 101 16.90 -5.23 1.78
C GLN A 101 15.52 -4.59 1.55
N GLY A 102 14.43 -5.37 1.63
CA GLY A 102 13.08 -4.89 1.36
C GLY A 102 12.03 -5.99 1.33
N ILE A 103 10.86 -5.66 0.79
CA ILE A 103 9.78 -6.60 0.51
C ILE A 103 9.77 -6.85 -0.99
N GLU A 104 9.94 -8.10 -1.40
CA GLU A 104 9.66 -8.51 -2.77
C GLU A 104 8.17 -8.72 -2.95
N VAL A 105 7.63 -8.19 -4.05
CA VAL A 105 6.19 -8.25 -4.36
C VAL A 105 6.00 -9.01 -5.67
N ILE A 106 5.51 -10.23 -5.57
CA ILE A 106 5.39 -11.16 -6.69
C ILE A 106 3.95 -11.18 -7.19
N SER A 107 3.76 -10.97 -8.50
CA SER A 107 2.48 -11.17 -9.17
C SER A 107 2.36 -12.64 -9.60
N LEU A 108 1.76 -13.46 -8.74
CA LEU A 108 1.83 -14.94 -8.81
C LEU A 108 1.27 -15.54 -10.11
N HIS A 109 0.42 -14.82 -10.84
CA HIS A 109 -0.13 -15.29 -12.12
C HIS A 109 0.74 -14.94 -13.34
N HIS A 110 1.71 -14.04 -13.19
CA HIS A 110 2.47 -13.49 -14.32
C HIS A 110 3.97 -13.76 -14.20
N GLN A 111 4.50 -13.85 -12.99
CA GLN A 111 5.94 -13.97 -12.75
C GLN A 111 6.26 -14.78 -11.49
N ASP A 112 7.42 -15.43 -11.54
CA ASP A 112 8.00 -16.16 -10.41
C ASP A 112 8.78 -15.22 -9.45
N LEU A 113 9.15 -14.02 -9.92
CA LEU A 113 9.92 -13.02 -9.19
C LEU A 113 9.31 -11.64 -9.30
N GLY A 114 9.55 -10.81 -8.29
CA GLY A 114 9.00 -9.46 -8.19
C GLY A 114 10.06 -8.40 -7.89
N PRO A 115 9.75 -7.11 -8.07
CA PRO A 115 10.64 -6.05 -7.65
C PRO A 115 10.73 -5.96 -6.12
N ILE A 116 11.92 -5.64 -5.61
CA ILE A 116 12.13 -5.41 -4.19
C ILE A 116 11.82 -3.95 -3.85
N VAL A 117 10.79 -3.75 -3.04
CA VAL A 117 10.44 -2.46 -2.46
C VAL A 117 11.26 -2.26 -1.19
N LYS A 118 12.14 -1.25 -1.18
CA LYS A 118 13.04 -0.99 -0.04
C LYS A 118 12.26 -0.67 1.22
N TRP A 119 12.77 -1.13 2.36
CA TRP A 119 12.22 -0.81 3.69
C TRP A 119 12.16 0.68 4.03
N SER A 120 12.96 1.51 3.35
CA SER A 120 12.98 2.98 3.52
C SER A 120 11.93 3.71 2.68
N THR A 121 11.17 3.00 1.84
CA THR A 121 10.11 3.58 1.02
C THR A 121 9.05 4.23 1.91
N ASP A 122 8.58 5.44 1.56
CA ASP A 122 7.50 6.09 2.29
C ASP A 122 6.25 5.19 2.25
N PRO A 123 5.69 4.77 3.39
CA PRO A 123 4.48 3.96 3.39
C PRO A 123 3.28 4.65 2.74
N ARG A 124 3.28 5.99 2.60
CA ARG A 124 2.23 6.74 1.88
C ARG A 124 2.32 6.63 0.36
N THR A 125 3.33 5.93 -0.15
CA THR A 125 3.50 5.70 -1.59
C THR A 125 2.29 4.97 -2.15
N LEU A 126 1.70 5.48 -3.23
CA LEU A 126 0.57 4.85 -3.90
C LEU A 126 1.09 3.79 -4.87
N PHE A 127 0.88 2.51 -4.55
CA PHE A 127 1.30 1.40 -5.41
C PHE A 127 0.17 0.96 -6.34
N SER A 128 0.52 0.53 -7.56
CA SER A 128 -0.45 -0.03 -8.50
C SER A 128 -0.86 -1.45 -8.11
N ASP A 129 -2.15 -1.75 -8.24
CA ASP A 129 -2.69 -3.11 -8.16
C ASP A 129 -2.71 -3.83 -9.53
N ASP A 130 -2.21 -3.16 -10.57
CA ASP A 130 -2.07 -3.76 -11.89
C ASP A 130 -0.91 -4.76 -11.90
N ARG A 131 -1.26 -6.04 -12.06
CA ARG A 131 -0.35 -7.20 -12.06
C ARG A 131 0.69 -7.14 -13.16
N GLU A 132 0.34 -6.56 -14.29
CA GLU A 132 1.21 -6.49 -15.47
C GLU A 132 2.34 -5.46 -15.30
N LEU A 133 2.37 -4.69 -14.21
CA LEU A 133 3.39 -3.66 -13.96
C LEU A 133 4.47 -4.10 -12.96
N TRP A 134 4.36 -5.29 -12.36
CA TRP A 134 5.28 -5.77 -11.33
C TRP A 134 6.31 -6.72 -11.92
N PHE A 135 7.38 -6.17 -12.53
CA PHE A 135 8.50 -6.94 -13.08
C PHE A 135 9.74 -6.89 -12.17
N CYS A 136 10.46 -8.01 -12.08
CA CYS A 136 11.68 -8.12 -11.28
C CYS A 136 12.75 -7.06 -11.61
N ASP A 137 12.93 -6.75 -12.90
CA ASP A 137 13.97 -5.80 -13.37
C ASP A 137 13.52 -4.33 -13.35
N GLU A 138 12.27 -4.06 -12.98
CA GLU A 138 11.70 -2.70 -12.98
C GLU A 138 11.49 -2.19 -11.54
N PRO A 139 11.53 -0.87 -11.32
CA PRO A 139 11.13 -0.31 -10.03
C PRO A 139 9.66 -0.59 -9.75
N ALA A 140 9.31 -0.75 -8.47
CA ALA A 140 7.93 -0.95 -8.05
C ALA A 140 6.98 0.12 -8.64
N PRO A 141 5.84 -0.27 -9.22
CA PRO A 141 4.96 0.63 -9.94
C PRO A 141 4.23 1.58 -8.97
N VAL A 142 4.66 2.85 -8.99
CA VAL A 142 4.07 3.92 -8.18
C VAL A 142 3.12 4.76 -9.04
N ILE A 143 1.89 4.91 -8.56
CA ILE A 143 0.91 5.82 -9.16
C ILE A 143 1.33 7.25 -8.80
N ARG A 144 1.77 8.01 -9.81
CA ARG A 144 1.94 9.46 -9.65
C ARG A 144 0.57 10.08 -9.48
N SER A 145 0.26 10.60 -8.30
CA SER A 145 -0.88 11.51 -8.16
C SER A 145 -0.63 12.70 -9.10
N VAL A 146 -1.47 12.88 -10.11
CA VAL A 146 -1.52 14.14 -10.85
C VAL A 146 -1.97 15.18 -9.84
N GLN A 147 -1.01 15.90 -9.25
CA GLN A 147 -1.33 17.14 -8.56
C GLN A 147 -1.91 18.05 -9.63
N ASN A 148 -3.24 18.24 -9.60
CA ASN A 148 -3.88 19.33 -10.31
C ASN A 148 -3.22 20.62 -9.84
N THR A 149 -2.25 21.11 -10.60
CA THR A 149 -1.72 22.45 -10.47
C THR A 149 -2.91 23.39 -10.55
N PRO A 150 -3.24 24.16 -9.49
CA PRO A 150 -4.22 25.22 -9.63
C PRO A 150 -3.72 26.15 -10.74
N PRO A 151 -4.53 26.51 -11.76
CA PRO A 151 -4.10 27.52 -12.70
C PRO A 151 -3.76 28.77 -11.87
N LEU A 152 -2.53 29.24 -12.01
CA LEU A 152 -2.06 30.51 -11.46
C LEU A 152 -3.04 31.58 -11.93
N GLY A 153 -3.98 31.93 -11.05
CA GLY A 153 -4.88 33.06 -11.26
C GLY A 153 -4.01 34.28 -11.46
N SER A 154 -4.11 34.88 -12.65
CA SER A 154 -3.45 36.12 -13.01
C SER A 154 -3.64 37.19 -11.92
N PRO A 155 -2.62 38.05 -11.70
CA PRO A 155 -2.59 38.99 -10.59
C PRO A 155 -3.74 40.00 -10.64
N ALA A 156 -4.25 40.31 -9.45
CA ALA A 156 -5.29 41.29 -9.19
C ALA A 156 -4.94 42.67 -9.80
N ALA A 157 -5.83 43.18 -10.65
CA ALA A 157 -5.78 44.56 -11.08
C ALA A 157 -6.24 45.48 -9.93
N ALA A 158 -5.33 46.32 -9.45
CA ALA A 158 -5.62 47.41 -8.51
C ALA A 158 -6.55 48.48 -9.15
N PRO A 159 -7.30 49.27 -8.36
CA PRO A 159 -8.43 50.03 -8.86
C PRO A 159 -8.08 51.42 -9.42
N ALA A 160 -9.02 51.87 -10.28
CA ALA A 160 -9.40 53.24 -10.62
C ALA A 160 -8.47 54.11 -11.47
N LYS A 161 -8.95 54.43 -12.70
CA LYS A 161 -9.12 55.82 -13.12
C LYS A 161 -10.47 55.99 -13.81
N THR A 162 -11.28 56.85 -13.22
CA THR A 162 -12.49 57.44 -13.79
C THR A 162 -12.07 58.31 -14.97
N ASP A 163 -12.52 57.97 -16.17
CA ASP A 163 -12.52 58.93 -17.28
C ASP A 163 -13.96 59.02 -17.83
N ILE A 164 -14.49 60.22 -17.75
CA ILE A 164 -15.84 60.58 -18.15
C ILE A 164 -15.73 60.96 -19.62
N GLN A 165 -16.31 60.17 -20.54
CA GLN A 165 -16.73 60.74 -21.82
C GLN A 165 -17.86 59.97 -22.50
N ARG A 166 -18.97 60.67 -22.70
CA ARG A 166 -20.09 60.32 -23.57
C ARG A 166 -20.74 61.63 -24.06
N PRO A 167 -21.44 61.66 -25.21
CA PRO A 167 -21.01 61.36 -26.57
C PRO A 167 -21.14 62.60 -27.47
N ALA A 168 -20.67 62.50 -28.72
CA ALA A 168 -20.99 63.45 -29.78
C ALA A 168 -22.50 63.51 -30.07
N THR A 169 -23.05 64.70 -30.32
CA THR A 169 -24.32 64.87 -31.05
C THR A 169 -24.24 66.04 -32.04
N ARG A 170 -24.21 65.63 -33.30
CA ARG A 170 -24.70 66.22 -34.56
C ARG A 170 -25.87 67.22 -34.45
N ARG A 171 -25.67 68.48 -34.85
CA ARG A 171 -26.35 69.19 -35.97
C ARG A 171 -25.90 70.64 -36.06
#